data_AF-A0A0F0CJC3-F1
#
_entry.id   AF-A0A0F0CJC3-F1
#
_cell.length_a   1.000
_cell.length_b   1.000
_cell.length_c   1.000
_cell.angle_alpha   90.00
_cell.angle_beta   90.00
_cell.angle_gamma   90.00
#
_symmetry.space_group_name_H-M   'P 1'
#
loop_
_entity.id
_entity.type
_entity.pdbx_description
1 polymer ?
#
loop_
_entity_poly.entity_id
_entity_poly.type
_entity_poly.pdbx_seq_one_letter_code
_entity_poly.pdbx_strand_id
1 'polypeptide(L)' 'MRIQKLPVGESDFKIIIDNKFYYIDKTLFIKEIIDESAKVILIPRPRRFGKTLNLSMLRYFFEK' A
#
# COMPACT_ATOMS: atom_id res chain seq x y z
N MET A 1 -1.71 18.84 17.57
CA MET A 1 -1.85 17.76 16.58
C MET A 1 -1.35 16.47 17.23
N ARG A 2 -2.16 15.41 17.36
CA ARG A 2 -1.65 14.12 17.88
C ARG A 2 -0.77 13.49 16.81
N ILE A 3 0.49 13.22 17.14
CA ILE A 3 1.43 12.55 16.23
C ILE A 3 0.98 11.09 16.10
N GLN A 4 0.62 10.67 14.89
CA GLN A 4 0.32 9.27 14.61
C GLN A 4 1.63 8.46 14.66
N LYS A 5 1.58 7.25 15.23
CA LYS A 5 2.76 6.38 15.31
C LYS A 5 3.13 5.92 13.89
N LEU A 6 4.43 5.83 13.61
CA LEU A 6 4.91 5.23 12.35
C LEU A 6 4.70 3.71 12.38
N PRO A 7 4.17 3.09 11.31
CA PRO A 7 3.96 1.64 11.23
C PRO A 7 5.28 0.91 10.89
N VAL A 8 6.25 0.95 11.81
CA VAL A 8 7.57 0.35 11.58
C VAL A 8 7.46 -1.18 11.59
N GLY A 9 7.84 -1.80 10.47
CA GLY A 9 7.80 -3.26 10.32
C GLY A 9 6.43 -3.83 9.96
N GLU A 10 5.39 -2.99 9.95
CA GLU A 10 4.05 -3.38 9.51
C GLU A 10 3.90 -3.09 8.01
N SER A 11 3.21 -3.98 7.30
CA SER A 11 2.97 -3.85 5.85
C SER A 11 1.59 -4.34 5.44
N ASP A 12 0.75 -4.79 6.37
CA ASP A 12 -0.66 -5.01 6.10
C ASP A 12 -1.42 -3.67 6.12
N PHE A 13 -2.07 -3.37 5.00
CA PHE A 13 -2.80 -2.11 4.82
C PHE A 13 -3.95 -1.97 5.83
N LYS A 14 -4.71 -3.05 6.09
CA LYS A 14 -5.85 -3.02 7.00
C LYS A 14 -5.40 -2.76 8.44
N ILE A 15 -4.34 -3.42 8.91
CA ILE A 15 -3.76 -3.18 10.25
C ILE A 15 -3.35 -1.71 10.39
N ILE A 16 -2.72 -1.12 9.36
CA ILE A 16 -2.28 0.28 9.38
C ILE A 16 -3.48 1.23 9.55
N ILE A 17 -4.54 1.03 8.78
CA ILE A 17 -5.73 1.90 8.79
C ILE A 17 -6.55 1.70 10.08
N ASP A 18 -6.86 0.47 10.46
CA ASP A 18 -7.71 0.15 11.62
C ASP A 18 -7.08 0.66 12.93
N ASN A 19 -5.75 0.57 13.04
CA ASN A 19 -5.00 1.03 14.22
C ASN A 19 -4.59 2.51 14.17
N LYS A 20 -5.02 3.27 13.14
CA LYS A 20 -4.74 4.71 13.00
C LYS A 20 -3.24 5.03 13.04
N PHE A 21 -2.42 4.18 12.41
CA PHE A 21 -1.01 4.49 12.17
C PHE A 21 -0.86 5.58 11.11
N TYR A 22 0.30 6.24 11.12
CA TYR A 22 0.65 7.21 10.10
C TYR A 22 0.68 6.54 8.73
N TYR A 23 -0.23 6.96 7.86
CA TYR A 23 -0.37 6.46 6.51
C TYR A 23 -0.49 7.62 5.54
N ILE A 24 0.22 7.52 4.42
CA ILE A 24 0.10 8.43 3.29
C ILE A 24 -0.81 7.75 2.29
N ASP A 25 -1.87 8.44 1.89
CA ASP A 25 -2.80 7.93 0.89
C ASP A 25 -2.10 7.62 -0.43
N LYS A 26 -2.29 6.39 -0.93
CA LYS A 26 -1.75 5.90 -2.19
C LYS A 26 -2.85 5.47 -3.16
N THR A 27 -4.08 5.97 -3.01
CA THR A 27 -5.19 5.61 -3.91
C THR A 27 -4.87 5.89 -5.38
N LEU A 28 -4.07 6.91 -5.70
CA LEU A 28 -3.59 7.17 -7.06
C LEU A 28 -2.77 6.02 -7.66
N PHE A 29 -1.99 5.28 -6.85
CA PHE A 29 -1.27 4.11 -7.32
C PHE A 29 -2.23 3.00 -7.78
N ILE A 30 -3.39 2.84 -7.12
CA ILE A 30 -4.40 1.86 -7.54
C ILE A 30 -4.92 2.23 -8.93
N LYS A 31 -5.23 3.52 -9.15
CA LYS A 31 -5.67 4.03 -10.45
C LYS A 31 -4.62 3.78 -11.53
N GLU A 32 -3.35 4.07 -11.26
CA GLU A 32 -2.23 3.80 -12.18
C GLU A 32 -2.15 2.32 -12.58
N ILE A 33 -2.36 1.40 -11.63
CA ILE A 33 -2.38 -0.04 -11.91
C ILE A 33 -3.59 -0.46 -12.76
N ILE A 34 -4.76 0.15 -12.55
CA ILE A 34 -6.00 -0.15 -13.31
C ILE A 34 -5.92 0.38 -14.74
N ASP A 35 -5.38 1.58 -14.91
CA ASP A 35 -5.28 2.24 -16.21
C ASP A 35 -4.14 1.67 -17.08
N GLU A 36 -3.26 0.87 -16.49
CA GLU A 36 -2.15 0.22 -17.19
C GLU A 36 -2.63 -0.92 -18.10
N SER A 37 -2.09 -0.96 -19.32
CA SER A 37 -2.40 -1.97 -20.34
C SER A 37 -1.48 -3.18 -20.30
N ALA A 38 -0.38 -3.10 -19.54
CA ALA A 38 0.58 -4.17 -19.41
C ALA A 38 -0.05 -5.44 -18.80
N LYS A 39 0.13 -6.58 -19.49
CA LYS A 39 -0.33 -7.90 -19.00
C LYS A 39 0.30 -8.30 -17.66
N VAL A 40 1.53 -7.84 -17.40
CA VAL A 40 2.28 -8.14 -16.18
C VAL A 40 3.02 -6.87 -15.73
N ILE A 41 2.83 -6.49 -14.47
CA ILE A 41 3.54 -5.38 -13.84
C ILE A 41 4.57 -5.95 -12.86
N LEU A 42 5.84 -5.66 -13.10
CA LEU A 42 6.94 -6.05 -12.22
C LEU A 42 7.31 -4.88 -11.31
N ILE A 43 7.36 -5.13 -9.99
CA ILE A 43 7.82 -4.14 -9.00
C ILE A 43 9.21 -4.56 -8.49
N PRO A 44 10.31 -4.21 -9.19
CA PRO A 44 11.66 -4.60 -8.79
C PRO A 44 12.14 -3.77 -7.58
N ARG A 45 13.41 -4.01 -7.14
CA ARG A 45 14.20 -3.27 -6.13
C ARG A 45 13.94 -1.74 -6.08
N PRO A 46 14.25 -1.01 -4.96
CA PRO A 46 15.08 -1.38 -3.81
C PRO A 46 14.32 -2.02 -2.64
N ARG A 47 15.06 -2.55 -1.66
CA ARG A 47 14.53 -3.21 -0.45
C ARG A 47 13.82 -2.17 0.44
N ARG A 48 12.78 -2.59 1.17
CA ARG A 48 11.97 -1.74 2.08
C ARG A 48 11.24 -0.57 1.42
N PHE A 49 11.02 -0.61 0.11
CA PHE A 49 10.30 0.45 -0.63
C PHE A 49 8.77 0.31 -0.58
N GLY A 50 8.21 -0.35 0.44
CA GLY A 50 6.75 -0.47 0.60
C GLY A 50 6.02 -1.33 -0.43
N LYS A 51 6.71 -2.22 -1.15
CA LYS A 51 6.09 -3.10 -2.16
C LYS A 51 5.03 -4.02 -1.56
N THR A 52 5.34 -4.66 -0.42
CA THR A 52 4.39 -5.52 0.31
C THR A 52 3.15 -4.75 0.73
N LEU A 53 3.32 -3.53 1.24
CA LEU A 53 2.20 -2.65 1.59
C LEU A 53 1.33 -2.31 0.39
N ASN A 54 1.94 -1.97 -0.75
CA ASN A 54 1.20 -1.67 -1.97
C ASN A 54 0.41 -2.89 -2.47
N LEU A 55 0.99 -4.10 -2.41
CA LEU A 55 0.28 -5.34 -2.76
C LEU A 55 -0.85 -5.66 -1.79
N SER A 56 -0.65 -5.46 -0.48
CA SER A 56 -1.72 -5.61 0.53
C SER A 56 -2.87 -4.63 0.28
N MET A 57 -2.57 -3.38 -0.05
CA MET A 57 -3.57 -2.37 -0.41
C MET A 57 -4.38 -2.78 -1.65
N LEU A 58 -3.71 -3.22 -2.73
CA LEU A 58 -4.40 -3.72 -3.93
C LEU A 58 -5.27 -4.93 -3.60
N ARG A 59 -4.77 -5.86 -2.79
CA ARG A 59 -5.51 -7.02 -2.33
C ARG A 59 -6.82 -6.60 -1.65
N TYR A 60 -6.79 -5.73 -0.65
CA TYR A 60 -8.01 -5.27 0.04
C TYR A 60 -8.92 -4.39 -0.84
N PHE A 61 -8.40 -3.79 -1.89
CA PHE A 61 -9.21 -3.01 -2.83
C PHE A 61 -10.01 -3.91 -3.79
N PHE A 62 -9.42 -5.01 -4.25
CA PHE A 62 -10.04 -5.90 -5.25
C PHE A 62 -10.71 -7.15 -4.65
N GLU A 63 -10.19 -7.68 -3.55
CA GLU A 63 -10.78 -8.83 -2.86
C GLU A 63 -11.92 -8.37 -1.95
N LYS A 64 -13.06 -9.07 -2.02
CA LYS A 64 -14.24 -8.85 -1.17
C LYS A 64 -14.10 -9.58 0.17
#